data_AF-A0A4S3ZT36-F1
#
_entry.id   AF-A0A4S3ZT36-F1
#
_cell.length_a   1.000
_cell.length_b   1.000
_cell.length_c   1.000
_cell.angle_alpha   90.00
_cell.angle_beta   90.00
_cell.angle_gamma   90.00
#
_symmetry.space_group_name_H-M   'P 1'
#
loop_
_entity.id
_entity.type
_entity.pdbx_description
1 polymer ?
#
loop_
_entity_poly.entity_id
_entity_poly.type
_entity_poly.pdbx_seq_one_letter_code
_entity_poly.pdbx_strand_id
1 'polypeptide(L)'
;MESPKEYSNGEITVVWKQQLCEHSGNCVRGLPEVFRAKVRPWIEVRKAGSDEIVEQIKKCPSGALSYYYNKNKMEDHLKLVNNEEKSRFELEVDGHIAFIDYKIKDRKIYLIHTEVPAELGGKGIGNAIVLKTLHYIKDNGYSLVPLCPFVAAYIKRHPEWEAIVA
;
A
#
# COMPACT_ATOMS: atom_id res chain seq x y z
N MET A 1 -28.11 -7.42 18.27
CA MET A 1 -26.67 -7.60 18.09
C MET A 1 -26.17 -6.36 17.37
N GLU A 2 -25.38 -5.50 18.01
CA GLU A 2 -24.87 -4.29 17.33
C GLU A 2 -23.78 -4.68 16.34
N SER A 3 -23.92 -4.23 15.09
CA SER A 3 -22.91 -4.43 14.06
C SER A 3 -21.61 -3.68 14.40
N PRO A 4 -20.44 -4.22 14.02
CA PRO A 4 -19.19 -3.49 14.13
C PRO A 4 -19.25 -2.16 13.37
N LYS A 5 -18.62 -1.12 13.92
CA LYS A 5 -18.51 0.19 13.27
C LYS A 5 -17.17 0.28 12.55
N GLU A 6 -17.20 0.77 11.32
CA GLU A 6 -16.03 0.85 10.46
C GLU A 6 -15.67 2.30 10.15
N TYR A 7 -14.38 2.62 10.19
CA TYR A 7 -13.84 3.95 9.96
C TYR A 7 -12.65 3.85 9.03
N SER A 8 -12.75 4.45 7.85
CA SER A 8 -11.73 4.32 6.80
C SER A 8 -11.07 5.64 6.49
N ASN A 9 -9.74 5.65 6.38
CA ASN A 9 -8.97 6.80 5.90
C ASN A 9 -8.60 6.68 4.40
N GLY A 10 -8.90 5.54 3.77
CA GLY A 10 -8.56 5.21 2.39
C GLY A 10 -7.52 4.09 2.29
N GLU A 11 -6.51 4.11 3.17
CA GLU A 11 -5.44 3.10 3.22
C GLU A 11 -5.80 1.93 4.14
N ILE A 12 -6.33 2.24 5.32
CA ILE A 12 -6.80 1.27 6.29
C ILE A 12 -8.26 1.50 6.64
N THR A 13 -8.94 0.44 7.05
CA THR A 13 -10.22 0.51 7.74
C THR A 13 -10.07 -0.02 9.14
N VAL A 14 -10.41 0.82 10.11
CA VAL A 14 -10.48 0.50 11.54
C VAL A 14 -11.87 -0.02 11.84
N VAL A 15 -11.92 -1.20 12.45
CA VAL A 15 -13.16 -1.87 12.86
C VAL A 15 -13.24 -1.83 14.38
N TRP A 16 -14.33 -1.25 14.90
CA TRP A 16 -14.61 -1.16 16.31
C TRP A 16 -15.80 -2.03 16.71
N LYS A 17 -15.54 -2.95 17.65
CA LYS A 17 -16.52 -3.86 18.26
C LYS A 17 -16.77 -3.42 19.69
N GLN A 18 -17.75 -2.55 19.89
CA GLN A 18 -18.08 -1.97 21.21
C GLN A 18 -18.28 -3.04 22.30
N GLN A 19 -18.89 -4.17 21.96
CA GLN A 19 -19.18 -5.28 22.88
C GLN A 19 -17.93 -5.98 23.43
N LEU A 20 -16.79 -5.87 22.75
CA LEU A 20 -15.53 -6.46 23.19
C LEU A 20 -14.69 -5.48 24.00
N CYS A 21 -15.12 -4.23 24.17
CA CYS A 21 -14.30 -3.21 24.82
C CYS A 21 -14.25 -3.42 26.34
N GLU A 22 -13.07 -3.69 26.89
CA GLU A 22 -12.84 -3.73 28.34
C GLU A 22 -12.61 -2.34 28.95
N HIS A 23 -12.66 -1.28 28.14
CA HIS A 23 -12.48 0.11 28.56
C HIS A 23 -11.15 0.39 29.29
N SER A 24 -10.08 -0.33 28.92
CA SER A 24 -8.72 -0.10 29.45
C SER A 24 -8.26 1.35 29.28
N GLY A 25 -8.80 2.07 28.29
CA GLY A 25 -8.46 3.46 27.98
C GLY A 25 -7.11 3.62 27.27
N ASN A 26 -6.44 2.51 26.91
CA ASN A 26 -5.16 2.55 26.20
C ASN A 26 -5.27 3.31 24.89
N CYS A 27 -6.30 3.03 24.09
CA CYS A 27 -6.57 3.68 22.81
C CYS A 27 -6.62 5.22 22.94
N VAL A 28 -7.48 5.72 23.84
CA VAL A 28 -7.67 7.16 24.07
C VAL A 28 -6.41 7.84 24.62
N ARG A 29 -5.67 7.17 25.52
CA ARG A 29 -4.45 7.76 26.10
C ARG A 29 -3.28 7.78 25.13
N GLY A 30 -3.17 6.77 24.26
CA GLY A 30 -2.03 6.66 23.34
C GLY A 30 -2.21 7.39 22.01
N LEU A 31 -3.44 7.62 21.54
CA LEU A 31 -3.71 8.38 20.30
C LEU A 31 -5.01 9.18 20.43
N PRO A 32 -5.04 10.22 21.29
CA PRO A 32 -6.26 10.96 21.66
C PRO A 32 -6.89 11.76 20.51
N GLU A 33 -6.11 12.14 19.50
CA GLU A 33 -6.61 12.80 18.30
C GLU A 33 -7.44 11.87 17.40
N VAL A 34 -7.20 10.56 17.45
CA VAL A 34 -7.96 9.55 16.71
C VAL A 34 -9.07 8.94 17.57
N PHE A 35 -8.80 8.53 18.81
CA PHE A 35 -9.77 7.86 19.70
C PHE A 35 -10.35 8.83 20.73
N ARG A 36 -11.49 9.43 20.41
CA ARG A 36 -12.08 10.59 21.11
C ARG A 36 -13.28 10.20 21.96
N ALA A 37 -13.04 9.71 23.19
CA ALA A 37 -14.07 9.25 24.14
C ALA A 37 -15.30 10.16 24.32
N LYS A 38 -15.13 11.47 24.21
CA LYS A 38 -16.18 12.47 24.50
C LYS A 38 -16.87 13.01 23.24
N VAL A 39 -16.50 12.55 22.05
CA VAL A 39 -16.99 13.12 20.78
C VAL A 39 -17.55 12.01 19.90
N ARG A 40 -18.54 12.36 19.07
CA ARG A 40 -19.08 11.48 18.03
C ARG A 40 -18.73 12.06 16.65
N PRO A 41 -18.16 11.28 15.72
CA PRO A 41 -17.74 9.88 15.89
C PRO A 41 -16.60 9.72 16.90
N TRP A 42 -16.58 8.56 17.59
CA TRP A 42 -15.56 8.22 18.60
C TRP A 42 -14.18 7.99 17.98
N ILE A 43 -14.12 7.61 16.70
CA ILE A 43 -12.88 7.34 15.97
C ILE A 43 -12.79 8.29 14.78
N GLU A 44 -11.68 9.03 14.70
CA GLU A 44 -11.39 9.98 13.63
C GLU A 44 -10.05 9.63 12.94
N VAL A 45 -10.10 8.61 12.07
CA VAL A 45 -8.92 7.99 11.41
C VAL A 45 -8.14 8.90 10.46
N ARG A 46 -8.57 10.15 10.25
CA ARG A 46 -7.88 11.15 9.40
C ARG A 46 -6.95 12.07 10.18
N LYS A 47 -6.86 11.91 11.51
CA LYS A 47 -6.08 12.80 12.39
C LYS A 47 -4.66 12.32 12.68
N ALA A 48 -4.28 11.11 12.25
CA ALA A 48 -2.93 10.55 12.38
C ALA A 48 -2.58 9.67 11.17
N GLY A 49 -1.32 9.29 11.03
CA GLY A 49 -0.87 8.36 9.99
C GLY A 49 -1.39 6.93 10.21
N SER A 50 -1.52 6.16 9.13
CA SER A 50 -2.02 4.78 9.19
C SER A 50 -1.16 3.88 10.08
N ASP A 51 0.16 4.04 10.03
CA ASP A 51 1.11 3.28 10.86
C ASP A 51 0.89 3.53 12.36
N GLU A 52 0.72 4.79 12.76
CA GLU A 52 0.48 5.18 14.15
C GLU A 52 -0.85 4.61 14.68
N ILE A 53 -1.89 4.65 13.84
CA ILE A 53 -3.20 4.08 14.16
C ILE A 53 -3.08 2.57 14.36
N VAL A 54 -2.36 1.88 13.46
CA VAL A 54 -2.13 0.44 13.51
C VAL A 54 -1.36 0.05 14.78
N GLU A 55 -0.27 0.75 15.10
CA GLU A 55 0.50 0.52 16.32
C GLU A 55 -0.35 0.68 17.57
N GLN A 56 -1.24 1.67 17.57
CA GLN A 56 -2.12 1.89 18.70
C GLN A 56 -3.20 0.81 18.84
N ILE A 57 -3.77 0.34 17.72
CA ILE A 57 -4.75 -0.75 17.71
C ILE A 57 -4.15 -2.05 18.25
N LYS A 58 -2.88 -2.34 17.92
CA LYS A 58 -2.16 -3.53 18.43
C LYS A 58 -2.05 -3.57 19.97
N LYS A 59 -2.15 -2.42 20.64
CA LYS A 59 -2.14 -2.32 22.12
C LYS A 59 -3.52 -2.55 22.74
N CYS A 60 -4.53 -2.90 21.95
CA CYS A 60 -5.88 -3.21 22.45
C CYS A 60 -5.92 -4.65 23.01
N PRO A 61 -5.97 -4.84 24.35
CA PRO A 61 -5.93 -6.17 24.96
C PRO A 61 -7.16 -7.02 24.60
N SER A 62 -8.33 -6.39 24.47
CA SER A 62 -9.59 -7.10 24.27
C SER A 62 -9.93 -7.41 22.81
N GLY A 63 -9.15 -6.91 21.85
CA GLY A 63 -9.48 -7.02 20.42
C GLY A 63 -10.71 -6.23 19.98
N ALA A 64 -11.18 -5.27 20.81
CA ALA A 64 -12.28 -4.38 20.47
C ALA A 64 -11.96 -3.47 19.28
N LEU A 65 -10.69 -3.18 19.07
CA LEU A 65 -10.18 -2.51 17.89
C LEU A 65 -9.43 -3.52 17.03
N SER A 66 -9.71 -3.51 15.74
CA SER A 66 -8.98 -4.25 14.73
C SER A 66 -8.87 -3.39 13.48
N TYR A 67 -8.01 -3.79 12.55
CA TYR A 67 -7.88 -3.10 11.28
C TYR A 67 -7.65 -4.09 10.15
N TYR A 68 -7.94 -3.66 8.95
CA TYR A 68 -7.42 -4.27 7.75
C TYR A 68 -6.92 -3.16 6.84
N TYR A 69 -5.84 -3.45 6.11
CA TYR A 69 -5.49 -2.62 4.96
C TYR A 69 -6.59 -2.78 3.94
N ASN A 70 -7.13 -1.67 3.49
CA ASN A 70 -7.94 -1.68 2.30
C ASN A 70 -6.98 -2.16 1.21
N LYS A 71 -7.15 -3.40 0.73
CA LYS A 71 -6.54 -3.79 -0.55
C LYS A 71 -6.87 -2.67 -1.49
N ASN A 72 -5.85 -1.94 -1.93
CA ASN A 72 -6.05 -0.68 -2.61
C ASN A 72 -6.91 -1.01 -3.83
N LYS A 73 -8.20 -0.65 -3.77
CA LYS A 73 -9.11 -0.93 -4.89
C LYS A 73 -8.64 -0.19 -6.15
N MET A 74 -7.79 0.84 -5.97
CA MET A 74 -7.08 1.47 -7.07
C MET A 74 -6.04 0.54 -7.69
N GLU A 75 -5.27 -0.23 -6.91
CA GLU A 75 -4.29 -1.18 -7.44
C GLU A 75 -4.95 -2.33 -8.22
N ASP A 76 -6.16 -2.76 -7.90
CA ASP A 76 -6.82 -3.85 -8.64
C ASP A 76 -7.34 -3.38 -10.02
N HIS A 77 -7.83 -2.14 -10.13
CA HIS A 77 -8.37 -1.58 -11.38
C HIS A 77 -7.32 -0.92 -12.28
N LEU A 78 -6.14 -0.58 -11.76
CA LEU A 78 -5.06 -0.01 -12.56
C LEU A 78 -4.40 -1.09 -13.42
N LYS A 79 -4.67 -1.06 -14.73
CA LYS A 79 -4.15 -2.05 -15.68
C LYS A 79 -2.70 -1.71 -16.04
N LEU A 80 -1.78 -2.63 -15.71
CA LEU A 80 -0.42 -2.58 -16.24
C LEU A 80 -0.45 -2.95 -17.72
N VAL A 81 0.14 -2.11 -18.57
CA VAL A 81 0.32 -2.40 -20.00
C VAL A 81 1.81 -2.64 -20.24
N ASN A 82 2.16 -3.76 -20.89
CA ASN A 82 3.51 -3.95 -21.42
C ASN A 82 3.56 -3.36 -22.83
N ASN A 83 4.24 -2.22 -22.98
CA ASN A 83 4.48 -1.57 -24.27
C ASN A 83 5.82 -2.04 -24.83
N GLU A 84 5.80 -3.16 -25.55
CA GLU A 84 7.00 -3.81 -26.10
C GLU A 84 7.71 -2.94 -27.14
N GLU A 85 6.96 -2.18 -27.95
CA GLU A 85 7.51 -1.26 -28.95
C GLU A 85 8.42 -0.20 -28.32
N LYS A 86 8.07 0.28 -27.12
CA LYS A 86 8.86 1.25 -26.36
C LYS A 86 9.71 0.62 -25.26
N SER A 87 9.67 -0.71 -25.13
CA SER A 87 10.36 -1.47 -24.08
C SER A 87 10.09 -0.91 -22.67
N ARG A 88 8.81 -0.70 -22.34
CA ARG A 88 8.42 -0.17 -21.02
C ARG A 88 7.08 -0.67 -20.53
N PHE A 89 6.93 -0.76 -19.22
CA PHE A 89 5.64 -0.96 -18.58
C PHE A 89 4.97 0.39 -18.35
N GLU A 90 3.67 0.49 -18.63
CA GLU A 90 2.89 1.72 -18.51
C GLU A 90 1.71 1.50 -17.56
N LEU A 91 1.43 2.50 -16.74
CA LEU A 91 0.26 2.58 -15.88
C LEU A 91 -0.42 3.93 -16.12
N GLU A 92 -1.61 3.91 -16.70
CA GLU A 92 -2.40 5.11 -16.95
C GLU A 92 -3.33 5.41 -15.77
N VAL A 93 -3.26 6.64 -15.26
CA VAL A 93 -4.06 7.13 -14.13
C VAL A 93 -4.47 8.56 -14.42
N ASP A 94 -5.76 8.89 -14.35
CA ASP A 94 -6.27 10.26 -14.57
C ASP A 94 -5.74 10.91 -15.87
N GLY A 95 -5.57 10.13 -16.95
CA GLY A 95 -5.03 10.59 -18.24
C GLY A 95 -3.50 10.84 -18.28
N HIS A 96 -2.78 10.50 -17.21
CA HIS A 96 -1.32 10.60 -17.13
C HIS A 96 -0.69 9.21 -17.07
N ILE A 97 0.52 9.06 -17.62
CA ILE A 97 1.20 7.76 -17.72
C ILE A 97 2.43 7.75 -16.81
N ALA A 98 2.42 6.88 -15.80
CA ALA A 98 3.64 6.44 -15.13
C ALA A 98 4.24 5.27 -15.91
N PHE A 99 5.57 5.16 -15.95
CA PHE A 99 6.23 4.09 -16.69
C PHE A 99 7.52 3.55 -16.04
N ILE A 100 7.87 2.32 -16.40
CA ILE A 100 9.17 1.70 -16.09
C ILE A 100 9.81 1.20 -17.38
N ASP A 101 10.92 1.81 -17.78
CA ASP A 101 11.71 1.35 -18.92
C ASP A 101 12.46 0.07 -18.57
N TYR A 102 12.51 -0.86 -19.51
CA TYR A 102 13.17 -2.14 -19.32
C TYR A 102 14.02 -2.58 -20.52
N LYS A 103 14.89 -3.56 -20.27
CA LYS A 103 15.50 -4.41 -21.32
C LYS A 103 15.32 -5.88 -20.95
N ILE A 104 15.17 -6.72 -21.97
CA ILE A 104 15.09 -8.18 -21.79
C ILE A 104 16.34 -8.81 -22.38
N LYS A 105 17.02 -9.65 -21.61
CA LYS A 105 18.16 -10.46 -22.07
C LYS A 105 18.29 -11.71 -21.21
N ASP A 106 18.53 -12.87 -21.83
CA ASP A 106 18.78 -14.15 -21.13
C ASP A 106 17.72 -14.51 -20.07
N ARG A 107 16.44 -14.34 -20.40
CA ARG A 107 15.30 -14.53 -19.47
C ARG A 107 15.35 -13.63 -18.21
N LYS A 108 16.13 -12.55 -18.26
CA LYS A 108 16.17 -11.49 -17.24
C LYS A 108 15.53 -10.23 -17.76
N ILE A 109 14.81 -9.54 -16.89
CA ILE A 109 14.24 -8.21 -17.12
C ILE A 109 15.03 -7.21 -16.29
N TYR A 110 15.69 -6.28 -16.98
CA TYR A 110 16.45 -5.20 -16.40
C TYR A 110 15.54 -3.98 -16.29
N LEU A 111 15.16 -3.57 -15.08
CA LEU A 111 14.36 -2.36 -14.87
C LEU A 111 15.31 -1.18 -14.72
N ILE A 112 15.29 -0.27 -15.69
CA ILE A 112 16.34 0.75 -15.91
C ILE A 112 15.96 2.08 -15.28
N HIS A 113 14.76 2.57 -15.56
CA HIS A 113 14.29 3.87 -15.11
C HIS A 113 12.81 3.78 -14.74
N THR A 114 12.40 4.54 -13.73
CA THR A 114 11.00 4.64 -13.31
C THR A 114 10.63 6.11 -13.26
N GLU A 115 9.56 6.48 -13.96
CA GLU A 115 9.08 7.85 -14.04
C GLU A 115 7.61 7.90 -13.64
N VAL A 116 7.28 8.86 -12.78
CA VAL A 116 5.90 9.15 -12.37
C VAL A 116 5.69 10.65 -12.58
N PRO A 117 4.75 11.06 -13.45
CA PRO A 117 4.40 12.47 -13.62
C PRO A 117 4.09 13.15 -12.28
N ALA A 118 4.44 14.43 -12.15
CA ALA A 118 4.27 15.18 -10.90
C ALA A 118 2.79 15.24 -10.47
N GLU A 119 1.87 15.24 -11.44
CA GLU A 119 0.41 15.20 -11.31
C GLU A 119 -0.09 13.92 -10.62
N LEU A 120 0.72 12.86 -10.67
CA LEU A 120 0.49 11.58 -10.00
C LEU A 120 1.32 11.42 -8.70
N GLY A 121 2.11 12.44 -8.34
CA GLY A 121 2.93 12.46 -7.15
C GLY A 121 2.12 12.35 -5.85
N GLY A 122 2.70 11.71 -4.83
CA GLY A 122 2.05 11.55 -3.51
C GLY A 122 0.86 10.60 -3.47
N LYS A 123 0.42 10.02 -4.60
CA LYS A 123 -0.73 9.10 -4.70
C LYS A 123 -0.35 7.61 -4.62
N GLY A 124 0.92 7.29 -4.34
CA GLY A 124 1.42 5.91 -4.27
C GLY A 124 1.62 5.21 -5.63
N ILE A 125 1.46 5.91 -6.75
CA ILE A 125 1.54 5.33 -8.11
C ILE A 125 2.90 4.70 -8.40
N GLY A 126 4.00 5.30 -7.92
CA GLY A 126 5.33 4.73 -8.09
C GLY A 126 5.49 3.34 -7.46
N ASN A 127 4.92 3.13 -6.27
CA ASN A 127 4.91 1.81 -5.64
C ASN A 127 3.99 0.84 -6.39
N ALA A 128 2.81 1.32 -6.83
CA ALA A 128 1.83 0.50 -7.52
C ALA A 128 2.36 -0.05 -8.86
N ILE A 129 3.03 0.79 -9.67
CA ILE A 129 3.62 0.34 -10.94
C ILE A 129 4.75 -0.66 -10.71
N VAL A 130 5.63 -0.43 -9.72
CA VAL A 130 6.69 -1.37 -9.38
C VAL A 130 6.10 -2.71 -8.96
N LEU A 131 5.18 -2.72 -8.00
CA LEU A 131 4.55 -3.95 -7.50
C LEU A 131 3.92 -4.77 -8.63
N LYS A 132 3.16 -4.10 -9.52
CA LYS A 132 2.54 -4.76 -10.68
C LYS A 132 3.57 -5.33 -11.65
N THR A 133 4.65 -4.59 -11.91
CA THR A 133 5.75 -5.07 -12.74
C THR A 133 6.44 -6.28 -12.10
N LEU A 134 6.65 -6.30 -10.78
CA LEU A 134 7.24 -7.44 -10.07
C LEU A 134 6.36 -8.69 -10.18
N HIS A 135 5.04 -8.55 -10.02
CA HIS A 135 4.08 -9.62 -10.28
C HIS A 135 4.16 -10.11 -11.72
N TYR A 136 4.17 -9.21 -12.71
CA TYR A 136 4.32 -9.59 -14.11
C TYR A 136 5.60 -10.39 -14.34
N ILE A 137 6.75 -9.94 -13.82
CA ILE A 137 8.04 -10.62 -13.94
C ILE A 137 7.94 -12.04 -13.37
N LYS A 138 7.40 -12.17 -12.15
CA LYS A 138 7.22 -13.44 -11.46
C LYS A 138 6.31 -14.40 -12.21
N ASP A 139 5.13 -13.93 -12.60
CA ASP A 139 4.08 -14.75 -13.24
C ASP A 139 4.50 -15.22 -14.64
N ASN A 140 5.37 -14.46 -15.31
CA ASN A 140 5.93 -14.81 -16.62
C ASN A 140 7.27 -15.57 -16.52
N GLY A 141 7.76 -15.86 -15.31
CA GLY A 141 8.96 -16.66 -15.06
C GLY A 141 10.26 -15.98 -15.51
N TYR A 142 10.34 -14.65 -15.42
CA TYR A 142 11.58 -13.90 -15.63
C TYR A 142 12.29 -13.66 -14.29
N SER A 143 13.61 -13.47 -14.33
CA SER A 143 14.35 -12.93 -13.18
C SER A 143 14.52 -11.42 -13.30
N LEU A 144 14.47 -10.72 -12.17
CA LEU A 144 14.61 -9.27 -12.08
C LEU A 144 16.07 -8.84 -11.93
N VAL A 145 16.47 -7.80 -12.66
CA VAL A 145 17.69 -7.02 -12.40
C VAL A 145 17.29 -5.55 -12.13
N PRO A 146 17.30 -5.08 -10.87
CA PRO A 146 16.80 -3.76 -10.50
C PRO A 146 17.90 -2.68 -10.65
N LEU A 147 18.12 -2.17 -11.87
CA LEU A 147 19.11 -1.11 -12.11
C LEU A 147 18.63 0.27 -11.65
N CYS A 148 17.32 0.52 -11.73
CA CYS A 148 16.72 1.74 -11.23
C CYS A 148 16.90 1.83 -9.69
N PRO A 149 17.47 2.93 -9.15
CA PRO A 149 17.64 3.09 -7.71
C PRO A 149 16.33 3.03 -6.92
N PHE A 150 15.23 3.51 -7.51
CA PHE A 150 13.91 3.46 -6.89
C PHE A 150 13.43 2.02 -6.72
N VAL A 151 13.54 1.20 -7.77
CA VAL A 151 13.21 -0.23 -7.71
C VAL A 151 14.11 -0.95 -6.71
N ALA A 152 15.42 -0.70 -6.74
CA ALA A 152 16.35 -1.31 -5.79
C ALA A 152 16.00 -0.96 -4.33
N ALA A 153 15.62 0.29 -4.05
CA ALA A 153 15.16 0.73 -2.74
C ALA A 153 13.81 0.11 -2.34
N TYR A 154 12.92 -0.14 -3.31
CA TYR A 154 11.68 -0.87 -3.08
C TYR A 154 11.97 -2.31 -2.63
N ILE A 155 12.79 -3.07 -3.37
CA ILE A 155 13.15 -4.45 -3.02
C ILE A 155 13.76 -4.54 -1.63
N LYS A 156 14.67 -3.61 -1.26
CA LYS A 156 15.26 -3.57 0.09
C LYS A 156 14.24 -3.42 1.23
N ARG A 157 13.10 -2.77 0.98
CA ARG A 157 12.01 -2.62 1.95
C ARG A 157 11.02 -3.78 1.92
N HIS A 158 11.05 -4.57 0.85
CA HIS A 158 10.13 -5.66 0.55
C HIS A 158 10.92 -6.94 0.22
N PRO A 159 11.59 -7.56 1.22
CA PRO A 159 12.50 -8.66 1.02
C PRO A 159 11.83 -9.92 0.43
N GLU A 160 10.50 -10.03 0.46
CA GLU A 160 9.76 -11.10 -0.21
C GLU A 160 10.01 -11.17 -1.73
N TRP A 161 10.43 -10.06 -2.34
CA TRP A 161 10.76 -9.99 -3.77
C TRP A 161 12.20 -10.35 -4.10
N GLU A 162 13.08 -10.53 -3.12
CA GLU A 162 14.45 -10.99 -3.36
C GLU A 162 14.49 -12.36 -4.07
N ALA A 163 13.45 -13.18 -3.88
CA ALA A 163 13.32 -14.50 -4.49
C ALA A 163 13.31 -14.48 -6.03
N ILE A 164 12.99 -13.35 -6.67
CA ILE A 164 13.00 -13.22 -8.14
C ILE A 164 14.19 -12.39 -8.65
N VAL A 165 15.04 -11.85 -7.77
CA VAL A 165 16.22 -11.06 -8.16
C VAL A 165 17.33 -12.00 -8.63
N ALA A 166 18.00 -11.63 -9.73
CA ALA A 166 19.07 -12.43 -10.36
C ALA A 166 20.49 -12.10 -9.89
#